data_AF-A0A150VQG7-F1
#
_entry.id   AF-A0A150VQG7-F1
#
_cell.length_a   1.000
_cell.length_b   1.000
_cell.length_c   1.000
_cell.angle_alpha   90.00
_cell.angle_beta   90.00
_cell.angle_gamma   90.00
#
_symmetry.space_group_name_H-M   'P 1'
#
loop_
_entity.id
_entity.type
_entity.pdbx_description
1 polymer ?
#
loop_
_entity_poly.entity_id
_entity_poly.type
_entity_poly.pdbx_seq_one_letter_code
_entity_poly.pdbx_strand_id
1 'polypeptide(L)'
;MTWADFWALIATLDGEATQESCRHLAEELSRRPVPDIIGFAERHAEALYRLDQEKFGTLPVTDLTDRDGSPFPQSSDVFLYARCAVVAAGRTVWESVFFDVDRFAPYTSTEYDGEWLLYVPDKAYELATGEEWNRSTRYCYESYSNRDGWPHLRD
;
A
#
# COMPACT_ATOMS: atom_id res chain seq x y z
N MET A 1 5.63 -15.27 6.17
CA MET A 1 5.07 -15.43 4.81
C MET A 1 6.14 -15.18 3.74
N THR A 2 6.13 -15.96 2.65
CA THR A 2 6.99 -15.70 1.48
C THR A 2 6.41 -14.59 0.60
N TRP A 3 7.21 -14.01 -0.30
CA TRP A 3 6.68 -13.05 -1.27
C TRP A 3 5.66 -13.69 -2.23
N ALA A 4 5.85 -14.96 -2.60
CA ALA A 4 4.90 -15.65 -3.48
C ALA A 4 3.52 -15.80 -2.83
N ASP A 5 3.48 -16.16 -1.55
CA ASP A 5 2.22 -16.29 -0.79
C ASP A 5 1.53 -14.93 -0.62
N PHE A 6 2.30 -13.87 -0.34
CA PHE A 6 1.78 -12.50 -0.23
C PHE A 6 1.11 -12.06 -1.53
N TRP A 7 1.78 -12.24 -2.68
CA TRP A 7 1.23 -11.86 -3.97
C TRP A 7 0.04 -12.73 -4.40
N ALA A 8 -0.01 -13.99 -3.98
CA ALA A 8 -1.17 -14.85 -4.20
C ALA A 8 -2.41 -14.35 -3.44
N LEU A 9 -2.22 -13.84 -2.21
CA LEU A 9 -3.28 -13.20 -1.44
C LEU A 9 -3.71 -11.86 -2.04
N ILE A 10 -2.76 -11.00 -2.44
CA ILE A 10 -3.07 -9.73 -3.10
C ILE A 10 -3.84 -9.94 -4.42
N ALA A 11 -3.56 -11.02 -5.16
CA ALA A 11 -4.25 -11.33 -6.41
C ALA A 11 -5.77 -11.54 -6.25
N THR A 12 -6.27 -11.78 -5.03
CA THR A 12 -7.72 -11.89 -4.78
C THR A 12 -8.45 -10.56 -4.81
N LEU A 13 -7.71 -9.44 -4.80
CA LEU A 13 -8.25 -8.09 -4.93
C LEU A 13 -8.64 -7.72 -6.37
N ASP A 14 -8.23 -8.53 -7.36
CA ASP A 14 -8.47 -8.31 -8.80
C ASP A 14 -8.04 -6.90 -9.28
N GLY A 15 -6.96 -6.39 -8.70
CA GLY A 15 -6.35 -5.12 -9.08
C GLY A 15 -6.79 -3.90 -8.25
N GLU A 16 -7.85 -4.02 -7.44
CA GLU A 16 -8.44 -2.88 -6.72
C GLU A 16 -8.72 -3.19 -5.24
N ALA A 17 -8.27 -2.30 -4.34
CA ALA A 17 -8.47 -2.40 -2.90
C ALA A 17 -9.77 -1.72 -2.45
N THR A 18 -10.90 -2.16 -3.00
CA THR A 18 -12.23 -1.72 -2.53
C THR A 18 -12.51 -2.22 -1.11
N GLN A 19 -13.47 -1.60 -0.43
CA GLN A 19 -13.93 -2.07 0.88
C GLN A 19 -14.37 -3.54 0.85
N GLU A 20 -15.06 -3.97 -0.21
CA GLU A 20 -15.56 -5.33 -0.36
C GLU A 20 -14.43 -6.33 -0.60
N SER A 21 -13.51 -6.06 -1.52
CA SER A 21 -12.38 -6.95 -1.81
C SER A 21 -11.44 -7.06 -0.60
N CYS A 22 -11.16 -5.95 0.08
CA CYS A 22 -10.34 -5.95 1.31
C CYS A 22 -11.02 -6.70 2.46
N ARG A 23 -12.35 -6.58 2.63
CA ARG A 23 -13.09 -7.38 3.61
C ARG A 23 -12.95 -8.87 3.31
N HIS A 24 -13.11 -9.28 2.05
CA HIS A 24 -12.96 -10.68 1.66
C HIS A 24 -11.53 -11.21 1.88
N LEU A 25 -10.52 -10.40 1.56
CA LEU A 25 -9.12 -10.75 1.84
C LEU A 25 -8.88 -10.91 3.35
N ALA A 26 -9.42 -10.01 4.18
CA ALA A 26 -9.32 -10.12 5.64
C ALA A 26 -10.00 -11.39 6.18
N GLU A 27 -11.18 -11.76 5.65
CA GLU A 27 -11.88 -13.00 5.98
C GLU A 27 -11.13 -14.27 5.53
N GLU A 28 -10.45 -14.23 4.39
CA GLU A 28 -9.59 -15.33 3.96
C GLU A 28 -8.37 -15.47 4.88
N LEU A 29 -7.71 -14.34 5.16
CA LEU A 29 -6.50 -14.28 5.97
C LEU A 29 -6.77 -14.70 7.43
N SER A 30 -7.94 -14.37 7.99
CA SER A 30 -8.31 -14.73 9.36
C SER A 30 -8.49 -16.24 9.60
N ARG A 31 -8.70 -17.02 8.53
CA ARG A 31 -8.76 -18.49 8.59
C ARG A 31 -7.37 -19.14 8.63
N ARG A 32 -6.31 -18.35 8.42
CA ARG A 32 -4.92 -18.81 8.48
C ARG A 32 -4.37 -18.67 9.91
N PRO A 33 -3.30 -19.39 10.27
CA PRO A 33 -2.65 -19.21 11.56
C PRO A 33 -2.19 -17.76 11.77
N VAL A 34 -2.25 -17.26 13.02
CA VAL A 34 -1.81 -15.90 13.38
C VAL A 34 -0.42 -15.52 12.84
N PRO A 35 0.60 -16.40 12.82
CA PRO A 35 1.89 -16.09 12.20
C PRO A 35 1.82 -15.73 10.70
N ASP A 36 0.83 -16.23 9.96
CA ASP A 36 0.61 -15.87 8.57
C ASP A 36 -0.06 -14.51 8.43
N ILE A 37 -0.97 -14.14 9.34
CA ILE A 37 -1.57 -12.80 9.40
C ILE A 37 -0.47 -11.75 9.66
N ILE A 38 0.37 -12.01 10.66
CA ILE A 38 1.55 -11.18 10.95
C ILE A 38 2.49 -11.15 9.74
N GLY A 39 2.73 -12.30 9.12
CA GLY A 39 3.57 -12.40 7.93
C GLY A 39 3.05 -11.61 6.73
N PHE A 40 1.73 -11.53 6.55
CA PHE A 40 1.10 -10.68 5.54
C PHE A 40 1.30 -9.20 5.88
N ALA A 41 1.07 -8.80 7.14
CA ALA A 41 1.31 -7.43 7.59
C ALA A 41 2.75 -6.96 7.32
N GLU A 42 3.73 -7.80 7.65
CA GLU A 42 5.16 -7.52 7.40
C GLU A 42 5.45 -7.33 5.91
N ARG A 43 4.90 -8.18 5.03
CA ARG A 43 5.10 -8.07 3.58
C ARG A 43 4.38 -6.89 2.98
N HIS A 44 3.17 -6.60 3.44
CA HIS A 44 2.42 -5.43 3.03
C HIS A 44 3.18 -4.15 3.39
N ALA A 45 3.61 -4.02 4.65
CA ALA A 45 4.38 -2.87 5.10
C ALA A 45 5.72 -2.73 4.35
N GLU A 46 6.44 -3.84 4.12
CA GLU A 46 7.67 -3.83 3.32
C GLU A 46 7.42 -3.39 1.86
N ALA A 47 6.31 -3.83 1.23
CA ALA A 47 5.96 -3.44 -0.13
C ALA A 47 5.68 -1.93 -0.24
N LEU A 48 4.95 -1.37 0.73
CA LEU A 48 4.68 0.07 0.82
C LEU A 48 5.93 0.88 1.14
N TYR A 49 6.77 0.41 2.06
CA TYR A 49 8.03 1.05 2.44
C TYR A 49 9.00 1.14 1.26
N ARG A 50 9.08 0.09 0.43
CA ARG A 50 9.92 0.11 -0.78
C ARG A 50 9.44 1.15 -1.80
N LEU A 51 8.13 1.38 -1.89
CA LEU A 51 7.54 2.42 -2.73
C LEU A 51 7.62 3.82 -2.11
N ASP A 52 7.98 3.96 -0.84
CA ASP A 52 8.17 5.24 -0.17
C ASP A 52 9.46 5.90 -0.67
N GLN A 53 9.39 6.57 -1.82
CA GLN A 53 10.52 7.25 -2.44
C GLN A 53 10.06 8.59 -3.02
N GLU A 54 10.94 9.58 -2.95
CA GLU A 54 10.71 10.94 -3.43
C GLU A 54 10.21 10.97 -4.86
N LYS A 55 10.80 10.18 -5.76
CA LYS A 55 10.42 10.11 -7.18
C LYS A 55 8.95 9.74 -7.43
N PHE A 56 8.30 9.04 -6.49
CA PHE A 56 6.88 8.71 -6.58
C PHE A 56 6.02 9.72 -5.82
N GLY A 57 6.46 10.14 -4.63
CA GLY A 57 5.72 11.07 -3.78
C GLY A 57 5.68 12.51 -4.29
N THR A 58 6.58 12.90 -5.20
CA THR A 58 6.56 14.23 -5.84
C THR A 58 5.78 14.27 -7.15
N LEU A 59 5.22 13.14 -7.62
CA LEU A 59 4.32 13.16 -8.76
C LEU A 59 3.06 13.98 -8.42
N PRO A 60 2.46 14.69 -9.38
CA PRO A 60 1.19 15.34 -9.14
C PRO A 60 0.05 14.31 -9.14
N VAL A 61 -1.05 14.66 -8.49
CA VAL A 61 -2.34 13.96 -8.62
C VAL A 61 -2.86 14.19 -10.03
N THR A 62 -2.93 13.13 -10.84
CA THR A 62 -3.08 13.26 -12.31
C THR A 62 -4.39 13.90 -12.80
N ASP A 63 -5.46 13.78 -12.03
CA ASP A 63 -6.80 14.26 -12.37
C ASP A 63 -7.18 15.56 -11.64
N LEU A 64 -6.26 16.13 -10.86
CA LEU A 64 -6.45 17.39 -10.15
C LEU A 64 -5.48 18.47 -10.62
N THR A 65 -5.89 19.72 -10.43
CA THR A 65 -5.09 20.91 -10.71
C THR A 65 -5.38 21.93 -9.61
N ASP A 66 -4.36 22.67 -9.17
CA ASP A 66 -4.56 23.74 -8.20
C ASP A 66 -5.29 24.94 -8.83
N ARG A 67 -5.75 25.87 -8.00
CA ARG A 67 -6.56 27.03 -8.40
C ARG A 67 -5.89 27.94 -9.43
N ASP A 68 -4.56 27.95 -9.46
CA ASP A 68 -3.76 28.73 -10.40
C ASP A 68 -3.41 27.97 -11.69
N GLY A 69 -3.88 26.73 -11.85
CA GLY A 69 -3.60 25.90 -13.01
C GLY A 69 -2.33 25.05 -12.89
N SER A 70 -1.62 25.10 -11.76
CA SER A 70 -0.42 24.28 -11.52
C SER A 70 -0.78 22.81 -11.15
N PRO A 71 0.13 21.85 -11.38
CA PRO A 71 -0.10 20.45 -11.01
C PRO A 71 -0.40 20.30 -9.52
N PHE A 72 -1.47 19.56 -9.17
CA PHE A 72 -1.87 19.40 -7.78
C PHE A 72 -0.92 18.45 -7.04
N PRO A 73 -0.32 18.85 -5.92
CA PRO A 73 0.64 17.99 -5.20
C PRO A 73 -0.06 16.86 -4.44
N GLN A 74 0.63 15.73 -4.27
CA GLN A 74 0.19 14.68 -3.36
C GLN A 74 0.38 15.10 -1.89
N SER A 75 -0.59 14.80 -1.04
CA SER A 75 -0.40 14.82 0.42
C SER A 75 0.31 13.54 0.89
N SER A 76 0.71 13.49 2.17
CA SER A 76 1.25 12.27 2.79
C SER A 76 0.30 11.08 2.64
N ASP A 77 -1.00 11.33 2.82
CA ASP A 77 -2.03 10.28 2.86
C ASP A 77 -2.37 9.83 1.45
N VAL A 78 -2.54 10.77 0.50
CA VAL A 78 -2.73 10.45 -0.92
C VAL A 78 -1.58 9.60 -1.44
N PHE A 79 -0.33 9.93 -1.08
CA PHE A 79 0.82 9.13 -1.48
C PHE A 79 0.82 7.74 -0.84
N LEU A 80 0.38 7.60 0.42
CA LEU A 80 0.21 6.29 1.05
C LEU A 80 -0.84 5.45 0.32
N TYR A 81 -1.96 6.06 -0.06
CA TYR A 81 -3.08 5.36 -0.71
C TYR A 81 -2.73 4.97 -2.15
N ALA A 82 -2.02 5.83 -2.88
CA ALA A 82 -1.47 5.50 -4.21
C ALA A 82 -0.53 4.29 -4.14
N ARG A 83 0.36 4.22 -3.13
CA ARG A 83 1.22 3.05 -2.91
C ARG A 83 0.42 1.79 -2.63
N CYS A 84 -0.66 1.89 -1.86
CA CYS A 84 -1.58 0.78 -1.62
C CYS A 84 -2.28 0.33 -2.91
N ALA A 85 -2.71 1.26 -3.75
CA ALA A 85 -3.32 0.96 -5.04
C ALA A 85 -2.33 0.24 -5.99
N VAL A 86 -1.07 0.64 -6.02
CA VAL A 86 0.00 -0.06 -6.78
C VAL A 86 0.20 -1.49 -6.26
N VAL A 87 0.16 -1.70 -4.93
CA VAL A 87 0.22 -3.06 -4.36
C VAL A 87 -1.01 -3.86 -4.76
N ALA A 88 -2.22 -3.30 -4.65
CA ALA A 88 -3.47 -3.95 -5.03
C ALA A 88 -3.52 -4.35 -6.51
N ALA A 89 -2.92 -3.53 -7.38
CA ALA A 89 -2.73 -3.82 -8.81
C ALA A 89 -1.81 -5.03 -9.08
N GLY A 90 -1.12 -5.51 -8.06
CA GLY A 90 -0.41 -6.76 -8.04
C GLY A 90 1.07 -6.66 -8.41
N ARG A 91 1.73 -7.82 -8.31
CA ARG A 91 3.18 -7.95 -8.38
C ARG A 91 3.79 -7.30 -9.63
N THR A 92 3.23 -7.57 -10.81
CA THR A 92 3.79 -7.10 -12.09
C THR A 92 3.81 -5.58 -12.15
N VAL A 93 2.73 -4.93 -11.69
CA VAL A 93 2.65 -3.47 -11.64
C VAL A 93 3.65 -2.95 -10.62
N TRP A 94 3.61 -3.48 -9.39
CA TRP A 94 4.50 -3.09 -8.30
C TRP A 94 5.98 -3.21 -8.68
N GLU A 95 6.40 -4.27 -9.37
CA GLU A 95 7.78 -4.40 -9.86
C GLU A 95 8.08 -3.37 -10.96
N SER A 96 7.12 -3.11 -11.85
CA SER A 96 7.34 -2.26 -13.00
C SER A 96 7.55 -0.78 -12.68
N VAL A 97 6.92 -0.25 -11.62
CA VAL A 97 7.08 1.17 -11.25
C VAL A 97 8.51 1.50 -10.80
N PHE A 98 9.28 0.51 -10.33
CA PHE A 98 10.67 0.74 -9.97
C PHE A 98 11.56 0.98 -11.19
N PHE A 99 11.20 0.40 -12.34
CA PHE A 99 11.92 0.58 -13.61
C PHE A 99 11.46 1.84 -14.35
N ASP A 100 10.19 2.21 -14.22
CA ASP A 100 9.56 3.29 -14.96
C ASP A 100 8.56 4.03 -14.07
N VAL A 101 8.90 5.26 -13.70
CA VAL A 101 8.11 6.10 -12.79
C VAL A 101 6.75 6.45 -13.38
N ASP A 102 6.62 6.52 -14.70
CA ASP A 102 5.36 6.87 -15.37
C ASP A 102 4.30 5.78 -15.18
N ARG A 103 4.71 4.55 -14.82
CA ARG A 103 3.78 3.48 -14.45
C ARG A 103 3.16 3.66 -13.07
N PHE A 104 3.73 4.50 -12.21
CA PHE A 104 3.14 4.88 -10.94
C PHE A 104 2.08 5.98 -11.12
N ALA A 105 2.31 6.91 -12.06
CA ALA A 105 1.50 8.11 -12.21
C ALA A 105 -0.03 7.88 -12.26
N PRO A 106 -0.58 6.87 -12.97
CA PRO A 106 -2.02 6.61 -12.98
C PRO A 106 -2.61 6.40 -11.57
N TYR A 107 -1.85 5.75 -10.67
CA TYR A 107 -2.29 5.45 -9.30
C TYR A 107 -2.31 6.67 -8.37
N THR A 108 -1.85 7.83 -8.84
CA THR A 108 -2.02 9.10 -8.10
C THR A 108 -3.40 9.72 -8.31
N SER A 109 -4.18 9.25 -9.30
CA SER A 109 -5.53 9.72 -9.58
C SER A 109 -6.47 9.50 -8.39
N THR A 110 -7.46 10.38 -8.21
CA THR A 110 -8.48 10.21 -7.16
C THR A 110 -9.37 8.97 -7.35
N GLU A 111 -9.35 8.35 -8.53
CA GLU A 111 -10.04 7.09 -8.82
C GLU A 111 -9.36 5.87 -8.15
N TYR A 112 -8.05 5.94 -7.90
CA TYR A 112 -7.29 4.85 -7.28
C TYR A 112 -7.10 5.13 -5.79
N ASP A 113 -8.00 4.58 -4.98
CA ASP A 113 -7.89 4.61 -3.53
C ASP A 113 -7.54 3.22 -2.99
N GLY A 114 -6.37 3.11 -2.36
CA GLY A 114 -5.89 1.88 -1.73
C GLY A 114 -6.07 1.82 -0.21
N GLU A 115 -6.71 2.82 0.41
CA GLU A 115 -6.77 2.96 1.88
C GLU A 115 -7.26 1.68 2.57
N TRP A 116 -8.29 1.02 2.04
CA TRP A 116 -8.89 -0.17 2.66
C TRP A 116 -7.90 -1.32 2.89
N LEU A 117 -6.85 -1.41 2.06
CA LEU A 117 -5.83 -2.45 2.19
C LEU A 117 -5.00 -2.30 3.48
N LEU A 118 -4.88 -1.08 4.02
CA LEU A 118 -4.14 -0.80 5.26
C LEU A 118 -4.74 -1.52 6.47
N TYR A 119 -6.06 -1.70 6.47
CA TYR A 119 -6.83 -2.28 7.58
C TYR A 119 -6.93 -3.81 7.53
N VAL A 120 -6.59 -4.43 6.39
CA VAL A 120 -6.73 -5.89 6.19
C VAL A 120 -6.04 -6.72 7.29
N PRO A 121 -4.77 -6.46 7.66
CA PRO A 121 -4.09 -7.30 8.65
C PRO A 121 -4.73 -7.22 10.03
N ASP A 122 -5.11 -6.02 10.47
CA ASP A 122 -5.72 -5.76 11.78
C ASP A 122 -7.11 -6.40 11.85
N LYS A 123 -7.91 -6.28 10.78
CA LYS A 123 -9.21 -6.93 10.69
C LYS A 123 -9.10 -8.45 10.64
N ALA A 124 -8.12 -8.99 9.91
CA ALA A 124 -7.89 -10.43 9.89
C ALA A 124 -7.48 -10.96 11.28
N TYR A 125 -6.63 -10.23 12.00
CA TYR A 125 -6.20 -10.58 13.35
C TYR A 125 -7.37 -10.54 14.34
N GLU A 126 -8.17 -9.46 14.30
CA GLU A 126 -9.36 -9.31 15.14
C GLU A 126 -10.37 -10.44 14.89
N LEU A 127 -10.62 -10.80 13.63
CA LEU A 127 -11.48 -11.92 13.27
C LEU A 127 -10.93 -13.28 13.74
N ALA A 128 -9.61 -13.47 13.72
CA ALA A 128 -8.97 -14.74 14.08
C ALA A 128 -8.87 -14.95 15.60
N THR A 129 -8.73 -13.87 16.37
CA THR A 129 -8.40 -13.93 17.80
C THR A 129 -9.49 -13.36 18.71
N GLY A 130 -10.35 -12.49 18.18
CA GLY A 130 -11.31 -11.69 18.96
C GLY A 130 -10.69 -10.48 19.66
N GLU A 131 -9.41 -10.16 19.41
CA GLU A 131 -8.68 -9.05 20.03
C GLU A 131 -8.22 -8.03 19.00
N GLU A 132 -8.24 -6.74 19.37
CA GLU A 132 -7.59 -5.70 18.56
C GLU A 132 -6.08 -5.89 18.56
N TRP A 133 -5.45 -5.66 17.42
CA TRP A 133 -4.01 -5.74 17.28
C TRP A 133 -3.38 -4.36 17.37
N ASN A 134 -2.52 -4.12 18.37
CA ASN A 134 -1.61 -2.97 18.35
C ASN A 134 -0.43 -3.27 17.41
N ARG A 135 -0.73 -3.28 16.11
CA ARG A 135 0.18 -3.74 15.06
C ARG A 135 1.48 -2.96 15.05
N SER A 136 2.58 -3.70 15.05
CA SER A 136 3.90 -3.20 14.72
C SER A 136 4.52 -4.14 13.70
N THR A 137 5.23 -3.57 12.72
CA THR A 137 5.95 -4.33 11.71
C THR A 137 7.38 -3.79 11.63
N ARG A 138 8.28 -4.56 11.02
CA ARG A 138 9.68 -4.15 10.86
C ARG A 138 9.83 -2.85 10.07
N TYR A 139 8.94 -2.62 9.12
CA TYR A 139 8.93 -1.44 8.26
C TYR A 139 7.72 -0.57 8.60
N CYS A 140 7.93 0.72 8.85
CA CYS A 140 6.80 1.64 8.94
C CYS A 140 6.24 1.84 7.53
N TYR A 141 4.93 1.71 7.32
CA TYR A 141 4.33 1.94 6.00
C TYR A 141 4.02 3.43 5.74
N GLU A 142 3.97 4.23 6.79
CA GLU A 142 3.70 5.68 6.72
C GLU A 142 4.65 6.37 5.75
N SER A 143 4.13 7.36 5.04
CA SER A 143 4.91 8.16 4.08
C SER A 143 6.12 8.82 4.75
N TYR A 144 7.22 8.94 4.01
CA TYR A 144 8.48 9.53 4.47
C TYR A 144 9.24 8.72 5.54
N SER A 145 8.86 7.48 5.79
CA SER A 145 9.52 6.59 6.75
C SER A 145 10.77 5.90 6.18
N ASN A 146 10.84 5.71 4.87
CA ASN A 146 12.01 5.21 4.16
C ASN A 146 13.02 6.33 3.92
N ARG A 147 13.87 6.59 4.93
CA ARG A 147 14.91 7.64 4.87
C ARG A 147 15.83 7.53 3.65
N ASP A 148 16.06 6.33 3.13
CA ASP A 148 16.89 6.13 1.94
C ASP A 148 16.16 6.54 0.65
N GLY A 149 14.83 6.47 0.65
CA GLY A 149 13.96 6.95 -0.44
C GLY A 149 13.78 8.47 -0.45
N TRP A 150 14.20 9.17 0.59
CA TRP A 150 14.06 10.62 0.77
C TRP A 150 15.40 11.28 1.16
N PRO A 151 16.36 11.42 0.22
CA PRO A 151 17.73 11.84 0.51
C PRO A 151 17.85 13.19 1.24
N HIS A 152 16.92 14.11 1.00
CA HIS A 152 16.90 15.44 1.62
C HIS A 152 16.32 15.46 3.04
N LEU A 153 15.69 14.36 3.49
CA LEU A 153 15.18 14.18 4.86
C LEU A 153 16.15 13.38 5.76
N ARG A 154 17.38 13.16 5.29
CA ARG A 154 18.47 12.54 6.06
C ARG A 154 19.21 13.67 6.78
N ASP A 155 18.97 13.79 8.09
CA ASP A 155 19.74 14.67 8.98
C ASP A 155 21.23 14.29 9.02
#